data_AF-A0A447JN37-F1
#
_entry.id   AF-A0A447JN37-F1
#
_cell.length_a   1.000
_cell.length_b   1.000
_cell.length_c   1.000
_cell.angle_alpha   90.00
_cell.angle_beta   90.00
_cell.angle_gamma   90.00
#
_symmetry.space_group_name_H-M   'P 1'
#
loop_
_entity.id
_entity.type
_entity.pdbx_description
1 polymer ?
#
loop_
_entity_poly.entity_id
_entity_poly.type
_entity_poly.pdbx_seq_one_letter_code
_entity_poly.pdbx_strand_id
1 'polypeptide(L)'
;MHVAASKPEFVKPEDVSADVVEKEYQVQLDIAMQSGKPKEIAEKMVEGRMKKFTGEVSLTGQPFVMEPSKSVGQLLKEHKR
;
A
#
# COMPACT_ATOMS: atom_id res chain seq x y z
N MET A 1 -13.96 10.16 11.17
CA MET A 1 -12.75 10.13 12.02
C MET A 1 -11.54 9.53 11.29
N HIS A 2 -11.57 8.27 10.82
CA HIS A 2 -10.39 7.64 10.19
C HIS A 2 -9.83 8.40 8.98
N VAL A 3 -10.65 8.72 7.98
CA VAL A 3 -10.22 9.44 6.76
C VAL A 3 -9.51 10.76 7.08
N ALA A 4 -10.00 11.51 8.07
CA ALA A 4 -9.38 12.77 8.48
C ALA A 4 -7.98 12.58 9.11
N ALA A 5 -7.76 11.47 9.81
CA ALA A 5 -6.50 11.16 10.45
C ALA A 5 -5.48 10.52 9.48
N SER A 6 -5.94 9.59 8.63
CA SER A 6 -5.09 8.73 7.81
C SER A 6 -4.97 9.15 6.34
N LYS A 7 -5.79 10.12 5.90
CA LYS A 7 -5.73 10.75 4.56
C LYS A 7 -5.51 9.76 3.39
N PRO A 8 -6.33 8.69 3.26
CA PRO A 8 -6.24 7.82 2.09
C PRO A 8 -6.53 8.61 0.81
N GLU A 9 -5.79 8.31 -0.25
CA GLU A 9 -5.98 8.91 -1.58
C GLU A 9 -6.96 8.08 -2.43
N PHE A 10 -7.06 6.77 -2.15
CA PHE A 10 -7.89 5.82 -2.87
C PHE A 10 -8.84 5.08 -1.92
N VAL A 11 -9.90 4.46 -2.46
CA VAL A 11 -10.81 3.64 -1.64
C VAL A 11 -10.24 2.23 -1.47
N LYS A 12 -9.85 1.58 -2.57
CA LYS A 12 -9.26 0.23 -2.57
C LYS A 12 -7.85 0.23 -3.19
N PRO A 13 -7.00 -0.76 -2.85
CA PRO A 13 -5.72 -0.93 -3.50
C PRO A 13 -5.83 -1.07 -5.02
N GLU A 14 -6.92 -1.70 -5.50
CA GLU A 14 -7.17 -1.86 -6.94
C GLU A 14 -7.49 -0.54 -7.67
N ASP A 15 -7.88 0.50 -6.93
CA ASP A 15 -8.23 1.80 -7.52
C ASP A 15 -6.99 2.67 -7.80
N VAL A 16 -5.81 2.25 -7.31
CA VAL A 16 -4.55 2.98 -7.55
C VAL A 16 -4.18 2.86 -9.02
N SER A 17 -4.11 3.99 -9.72
CA SER A 17 -3.82 4.01 -11.16
C SER A 17 -2.48 3.36 -11.48
N ALA A 18 -2.42 2.62 -12.60
CA ALA A 18 -1.19 1.97 -13.08
C ALA A 18 -0.01 2.95 -13.20
N ASP A 19 -0.25 4.18 -13.63
CA ASP A 19 0.80 5.20 -13.75
C ASP A 19 1.44 5.57 -12.41
N VAL A 20 0.66 5.61 -11.32
CA VAL A 20 1.16 5.87 -9.97
C VAL A 20 1.95 4.68 -9.45
N VAL A 21 1.44 3.46 -9.68
CA VAL A 21 2.12 2.22 -9.31
C VAL A 21 3.47 2.10 -10.04
N GLU A 22 3.50 2.36 -11.34
CA GLU A 22 4.73 2.27 -12.14
C GLU A 22 5.77 3.31 -11.70
N LYS A 23 5.35 4.56 -11.48
CA LYS A 23 6.26 5.61 -10.99
C LYS A 23 6.90 5.24 -9.66
N GLU A 24 6.10 4.78 -8.69
CA GLU A 24 6.61 4.37 -7.39
C GLU A 24 7.47 3.10 -7.50
N TYR A 25 7.11 2.15 -8.38
CA TYR A 25 7.91 0.96 -8.64
C TYR A 25 9.32 1.31 -9.13
N GLN A 26 9.45 2.23 -10.09
CA GLN A 26 10.75 2.67 -10.58
C GLN A 26 11.58 3.34 -9.48
N VAL A 27 10.96 4.19 -8.65
CA VAL A 27 11.63 4.81 -7.50
C VAL A 27 12.15 3.76 -6.51
N GLN A 28 11.32 2.77 -6.15
CA GLN A 28 11.70 1.72 -5.22
C GLN A 28 12.77 0.78 -5.82
N LEU A 29 12.72 0.53 -7.13
CA LEU A 29 13.71 -0.26 -7.85
C LEU A 29 15.06 0.45 -7.85
N ASP A 30 15.11 1.74 -8.14
CA ASP A 30 16.33 2.54 -8.09
C ASP A 30 16.97 2.51 -6.70
N ILE A 31 16.16 2.66 -5.65
CA ILE A 31 16.60 2.56 -4.25
C ILE A 31 17.17 1.15 -3.97
N ALA A 32 16.48 0.11 -4.44
CA ALA A 32 16.90 -1.27 -4.22
C ALA A 32 18.19 -1.62 -4.97
N MET A 33 18.36 -1.13 -6.20
CA MET A 33 19.56 -1.33 -7.01
C MET A 33 20.77 -0.60 -6.42
N GLN A 34 20.59 0.59 -5.87
CA GLN A 34 21.64 1.33 -5.15
C GLN A 34 22.11 0.62 -3.87
N SER A 35 21.30 -0.29 -3.31
CA SER A 35 21.67 -1.06 -2.12
C SER A 35 22.68 -2.19 -2.39
N GLY A 36 23.10 -2.39 -3.65
CA GLY A 36 24.11 -3.38 -4.04
C GLY A 36 23.61 -4.82 -4.01
N LYS A 37 22.29 -5.03 -3.91
CA LYS A 37 21.67 -6.37 -3.92
C LYS A 37 21.52 -6.88 -5.36
N PRO A 38 21.56 -8.21 -5.58
CA PRO A 38 21.25 -8.80 -6.88
C PRO A 38 19.87 -8.37 -7.38
N LYS A 39 19.73 -8.19 -8.70
CA LYS A 39 18.51 -7.70 -9.35
C LYS A 39 17.25 -8.47 -8.92
N GLU A 40 17.33 -9.80 -8.85
CA GLU A 40 16.20 -10.64 -8.44
C GLU A 40 15.75 -10.41 -6.98
N ILE A 41 16.70 -10.10 -6.09
CA ILE A 41 16.40 -9.78 -4.68
C ILE A 41 15.82 -8.38 -4.59
N ALA A 42 16.35 -7.43 -5.37
CA ALA A 42 15.83 -6.08 -5.47
C ALA A 42 14.36 -6.10 -5.96
N GLU A 43 14.05 -6.84 -7.02
CA GLU A 43 12.69 -6.96 -7.56
C GLU A 43 11.71 -7.56 -6.54
N LYS A 44 12.08 -8.65 -5.86
CA LYS A 44 11.25 -9.23 -4.79
C LYS A 44 11.03 -8.28 -3.61
N MET A 45 12.04 -7.49 -3.27
CA MET A 45 11.90 -6.47 -2.23
C MET A 45 10.95 -5.36 -2.65
N VAL A 46 11.04 -4.91 -3.91
CA VAL A 46 10.17 -3.89 -4.47
C VAL A 46 8.73 -4.38 -4.53
N GLU A 47 8.48 -5.62 -4.94
CA GLU A 47 7.14 -6.21 -4.96
C GLU A 47 6.44 -6.11 -3.58
N GLY A 48 7.14 -6.51 -2.52
CA GLY A 48 6.64 -6.40 -1.14
C GLY A 48 6.36 -4.95 -0.73
N ARG A 49 7.22 -4.00 -1.15
CA ARG A 49 7.04 -2.57 -0.89
C ARG A 49 5.86 -1.99 -1.66
N MET A 50 5.67 -2.39 -2.91
CA MET A 50 4.53 -1.94 -3.73
C MET A 50 3.20 -2.41 -3.17
N LYS A 51 3.14 -3.64 -2.67
CA LYS A 51 1.94 -4.14 -1.98
C LYS A 51 1.64 -3.35 -0.71
N LYS A 52 2.68 -2.92 0.02
CA LYS A 52 2.52 -2.07 1.19
C LYS A 52 2.07 -0.66 0.79
N PHE A 53 2.69 -0.08 -0.23
CA PHE A 53 2.36 1.25 -0.76
C PHE A 53 0.88 1.34 -1.14
N THR A 54 0.38 0.43 -1.99
CA THR A 54 -1.03 0.45 -2.41
C THR A 54 -1.99 0.26 -1.24
N GLY A 55 -1.58 -0.48 -0.20
CA GLY A 55 -2.33 -0.61 1.05
C GLY A 55 -2.33 0.65 1.92
N GLU A 56 -1.21 1.39 1.97
CA GLU A 56 -1.07 2.62 2.75
C GLU A 56 -1.82 3.80 2.12
N VAL A 57 -1.90 3.86 0.79
CA VAL A 57 -2.62 4.96 0.09
C VAL A 57 -4.11 4.67 -0.11
N SER A 58 -4.59 3.46 0.20
CA SER A 58 -6.00 3.08 0.04
C SER A 58 -6.72 2.86 1.37
N LEU A 59 -7.95 3.37 1.46
CA LEU A 59 -8.77 3.30 2.68
C LEU A 59 -8.91 1.86 3.19
N THR A 60 -9.27 0.90 2.33
CA THR A 60 -9.50 -0.49 2.78
C THR A 60 -8.22 -1.25 3.16
N GLY A 61 -7.06 -0.79 2.71
CA GLY A 61 -5.75 -1.34 3.07
C GLY A 61 -5.20 -0.79 4.38
N GLN A 62 -5.60 0.42 4.78
CA GLN A 62 -5.10 1.09 5.96
C GLN A 62 -5.53 0.41 7.29
N PRO A 63 -4.66 0.41 8.32
CA PRO A 63 -5.02 -0.01 9.66
C PRO A 63 -6.05 0.96 10.26
N PHE A 64 -7.09 0.43 10.91
CA PHE A 64 -8.16 1.25 11.46
C PHE A 64 -7.67 2.04 12.68
N VAL A 65 -7.91 3.35 12.71
CA VAL A 65 -7.34 4.26 13.73
C VAL A 65 -7.80 3.96 15.16
N MET A 66 -8.97 3.31 15.34
CA MET A 66 -9.46 2.92 16.67
C MET A 66 -9.04 1.49 17.04
N GLU A 67 -8.65 0.67 16.06
CA GLU A 67 -8.21 -0.71 16.27
C GLU A 67 -7.16 -1.09 15.20
N PRO A 68 -5.88 -0.71 15.39
CA PRO A 68 -4.86 -0.86 14.35
C PRO A 68 -4.51 -2.31 13.98
N SER A 69 -4.97 -3.29 14.76
CA SER A 69 -4.81 -4.71 14.47
C SER A 69 -5.65 -5.19 13.28
N LYS A 70 -6.66 -4.41 12.86
CA LYS A 70 -7.50 -4.70 11.70
C LYS A 70 -7.41 -3.57 10.67
N SER A 71 -7.55 -3.91 9.39
CA SER A 71 -7.72 -2.92 8.35
C SER A 71 -9.16 -2.41 8.29
N VAL A 72 -9.37 -1.22 7.72
CA VAL A 72 -10.73 -0.72 7.45
C VAL A 72 -11.49 -1.67 6.52
N GLY A 73 -10.81 -2.33 5.59
CA GLY A 73 -11.42 -3.35 4.74
C GLY A 73 -11.96 -4.56 5.51
N GLN A 74 -11.26 -5.01 6.57
CA GLN A 74 -11.74 -6.06 7.46
C GLN A 74 -12.95 -5.58 8.27
N LEU A 75 -12.88 -4.37 8.84
CA LEU A 75 -14.00 -3.74 9.55
C LEU A 75 -15.26 -3.66 8.67
N LEU A 76 -15.13 -3.26 7.40
CA LEU A 76 -16.23 -3.19 6.45
C LEU A 76 -16.86 -4.56 6.15
N LYS A 77 -16.04 -5.62 6.09
CA LYS A 77 -16.54 -7.00 5.87
C LYS A 77 -17.34 -7.50 7.08
N GLU A 78 -16.92 -7.18 8.30
CA GLU A 78 -17.64 -7.51 9.54
C GLU A 78 -19.03 -6.85 9.60
N HIS A 79 -19.23 -5.73 8.90
CA HIS A 79 -20.46 -4.93 8.93
C HIS A 79 -21.30 -5.00 7.64
N LYS A 80 -20.94 -5.87 6.68
CA LYS A 80 -21.80 -6.15 5.52
C LYS A 80 -23.03 -6.91 5.99
N ARG A 81 -24.17 -6.21 6.04
CA ARG A 81 -25.51 -6.80 6.14
C ARG A 81 -26.00 -7.27 4.78
#